data_AF-U1NKF3-F1
#
_entry.id   AF-U1NKF3-F1
#
_cell.length_a   1.000
_cell.length_b   1.000
_cell.length_c   1.000
_cell.angle_alpha   90.00
_cell.angle_beta   90.00
_cell.angle_gamma   90.00
#
_symmetry.space_group_name_H-M   'P 1'
#
loop_
_entity.id
_entity.type
_entity.pdbx_description
1 polymer ?
#
loop_
_entity_poly.entity_id
_entity_poly.type
_entity_poly.pdbx_seq_one_letter_code
_entity_poly.pdbx_strand_id
1 'polypeptide(L)'
;TYADEMNVDADHENWHFLRPASKERAKTVVQDQFGVFFQRTEPEDMDLYMFTHSALTLLVNADGFIERAYRSKSPDEETILSDLNTVRDT
;
A
#
# COMPACT_ATOMS: atom_id res chain seq x y z
N THR A 1 11.58 -7.38 -16.55
CA THR A 1 10.20 -7.30 -16.05
C THR A 1 9.96 -5.88 -15.58
N TYR A 2 8.72 -5.47 -15.29
CA TYR A 2 8.51 -4.13 -14.70
C TYR A 2 9.25 -3.95 -13.36
N ALA A 3 9.44 -5.03 -12.59
CA ALA A 3 10.24 -5.00 -11.36
C ALA A 3 11.72 -4.68 -11.64
N ASP A 4 12.32 -5.29 -12.66
CA ASP A 4 13.71 -5.01 -13.06
C ASP A 4 13.90 -3.55 -13.51
N GLU A 5 12.93 -2.99 -14.26
CA GLU A 5 12.95 -1.58 -14.68
C GLU A 5 12.88 -0.62 -13.48
N MET A 6 12.14 -1.01 -12.44
CA MET A 6 11.97 -0.24 -11.21
C MET A 6 13.02 -0.57 -10.14
N ASN A 7 14.02 -1.39 -10.45
CA ASN A 7 15.06 -1.87 -9.52
C ASN A 7 14.47 -2.50 -8.24
N VAL A 8 13.43 -3.31 -8.41
CA VAL A 8 12.71 -4.02 -7.34
C VAL A 8 13.02 -5.51 -7.40
N ASP A 9 13.53 -6.07 -6.31
CA ASP A 9 13.58 -7.52 -6.10
C ASP A 9 12.23 -7.99 -5.56
N ALA A 10 11.36 -8.44 -6.47
CA ALA A 10 10.02 -8.89 -6.14
C ALA A 10 9.98 -10.28 -5.45
N ASP A 11 11.09 -11.03 -5.53
CA ASP A 11 11.22 -12.37 -4.92
C ASP A 11 11.93 -12.31 -3.55
N HIS A 12 12.37 -11.13 -3.12
CA HIS A 12 13.02 -10.96 -1.82
C HIS A 12 12.06 -11.31 -0.68
N GLU A 13 12.56 -12.00 0.35
CA GLU A 13 11.76 -12.58 1.44
C GLU A 13 10.97 -11.54 2.26
N ASN A 14 11.33 -10.26 2.18
CA ASN A 14 10.68 -9.16 2.90
C ASN A 14 9.54 -8.49 2.08
N TRP A 15 9.29 -8.93 0.84
CA TRP A 15 8.20 -8.43 0.01
C TRP A 15 7.08 -9.45 -0.08
N HIS A 16 5.87 -9.08 0.36
CA HIS A 16 4.71 -9.97 0.30
C HIS A 16 3.51 -9.31 -0.39
N PHE A 17 2.99 -9.98 -1.42
CA PHE A 17 1.70 -9.64 -2.02
C PHE A 17 0.58 -10.34 -1.26
N LEU A 18 -0.16 -9.59 -0.45
CA LEU A 18 -1.27 -10.12 0.34
C LEU A 18 -2.58 -10.03 -0.44
N ARG A 19 -3.35 -11.12 -0.42
CA ARG A 19 -4.69 -11.16 -1.02
C ARG A 19 -5.74 -11.57 0.02
N PRO A 20 -6.75 -10.74 0.28
CA PRO A 20 -7.88 -11.13 1.11
C PRO A 20 -8.60 -12.36 0.55
N ALA A 21 -9.03 -13.27 1.43
CA ALA A 21 -9.69 -14.52 1.05
C ALA A 21 -11.09 -14.31 0.42
N SER A 22 -11.75 -13.19 0.69
CA SER A 22 -13.05 -12.84 0.13
C SER A 22 -13.22 -11.32 -0.05
N LYS A 23 -14.29 -10.94 -0.77
CA LYS A 23 -14.69 -9.53 -0.92
C LYS A 23 -15.11 -8.92 0.41
N GLU A 24 -15.82 -9.66 1.28
CA GLU A 24 -16.14 -9.15 2.62
C GLU A 24 -14.86 -8.92 3.42
N ARG A 25 -13.92 -9.87 3.38
CA ARG A 25 -12.64 -9.72 4.09
C ARG A 25 -11.85 -8.51 3.59
N ALA A 26 -11.88 -8.24 2.29
CA ALA A 26 -11.27 -7.04 1.72
C ALA A 26 -11.90 -5.77 2.29
N LYS A 27 -13.24 -5.68 2.38
CA LYS A 27 -13.92 -4.52 2.98
C LYS A 27 -13.58 -4.37 4.47
N THR A 28 -13.71 -5.45 5.25
CA THR A 28 -13.43 -5.40 6.69
C THR A 28 -12.00 -4.93 6.98
N VAL A 29 -11.00 -5.43 6.25
CA VAL A 29 -9.61 -5.04 6.50
C VAL A 29 -9.32 -3.69 5.87
N VAL A 30 -9.42 -3.58 4.54
CA VAL A 30 -8.90 -2.41 3.80
C VAL A 30 -9.76 -1.17 4.05
N GLN A 31 -11.09 -1.32 4.03
CA GLN A 31 -12.00 -0.18 4.20
C GLN A 31 -12.26 0.11 5.67
N ASP A 32 -12.68 -0.88 6.48
CA ASP A 32 -13.15 -0.60 7.84
C ASP A 32 -12.01 -0.42 8.85
N GLN A 33 -10.96 -1.25 8.78
CA GLN A 33 -9.82 -1.16 9.71
C GLN A 33 -8.76 -0.14 9.27
N PHE A 34 -8.35 -0.18 8.00
CA PHE A 34 -7.31 0.73 7.47
C PHE A 34 -7.87 2.06 6.94
N GLY A 35 -9.19 2.21 6.81
CA GLY A 35 -9.82 3.45 6.35
C GLY A 35 -9.58 3.76 4.86
N VAL A 36 -9.15 2.77 4.07
CA VAL A 36 -8.92 2.94 2.63
C VAL A 36 -10.20 2.61 1.88
N PHE A 37 -10.92 3.65 1.50
CA PHE A 37 -12.10 3.50 0.66
C PHE A 37 -11.70 3.07 -0.75
N PHE A 38 -12.41 2.07 -1.27
CA PHE A 38 -12.29 1.65 -2.65
C PHE A 38 -13.67 1.37 -3.25
N GLN A 39 -13.85 1.69 -4.53
CA GLN A 39 -15.10 1.50 -5.26
C GLN A 39 -14.80 0.96 -6.64
N ARG A 40 -15.49 -0.11 -7.04
CA ARG A 40 -15.45 -0.61 -8.42
C ARG A 40 -16.11 0.41 -9.35
N THR A 41 -15.44 0.75 -10.43
CA THR A 41 -15.91 1.66 -11.48
C THR A 41 -15.89 0.95 -12.83
N GLU A 42 -16.71 1.42 -13.76
CA GLU A 42 -16.81 0.90 -15.14
C GLU A 42 -16.70 2.09 -16.10
N PRO A 43 -15.47 2.52 -16.44
CA PRO A 43 -15.25 3.66 -17.34
C PRO A 43 -15.74 3.35 -18.76
N GLU A 44 -16.34 4.33 -19.43
CA GLU A 44 -16.91 4.14 -20.78
C GLU A 44 -15.84 3.77 -21.84
N ASP A 45 -14.61 4.24 -21.67
CA ASP A 45 -13.49 4.03 -22.62
C ASP A 45 -12.61 2.81 -22.27
N MET A 46 -13.07 1.88 -21.42
CA MET A 46 -12.30 0.70 -21.03
C MET A 46 -13.15 -0.58 -21.04
N ASP A 47 -12.58 -1.65 -21.61
CA ASP A 47 -13.21 -2.98 -21.66
C ASP A 47 -13.30 -3.69 -20.29
N LEU A 48 -12.58 -3.17 -19.28
CA LEU A 48 -12.47 -3.78 -17.96
C LEU A 48 -12.89 -2.80 -16.86
N TYR A 49 -13.46 -3.35 -15.78
CA TYR A 49 -13.73 -2.57 -14.59
C TYR A 49 -12.42 -2.11 -13.93
N MET A 50 -12.48 -0.97 -13.26
CA MET A 50 -11.39 -0.39 -12.49
C MET A 50 -11.80 -0.26 -11.02
N PHE A 51 -10.86 0.18 -10.18
CA PHE A 51 -11.16 0.60 -8.82
C PHE A 51 -10.64 2.01 -8.57
N THR A 52 -11.54 2.91 -8.17
CA THR A 52 -11.13 4.15 -7.52
C THR A 52 -10.78 3.82 -6.08
N HIS A 53 -9.60 4.20 -5.63
CA HIS A 53 -9.16 4.03 -4.24
C HIS A 53 -8.28 5.19 -3.79
N SER A 54 -8.24 5.42 -2.48
CA SER A 54 -7.23 6.29 -1.87
C SER A 54 -5.87 5.58 -1.84
N ALA A 55 -4.78 6.31 -2.02
CA ALA A 55 -3.43 5.77 -1.80
C ALA A 55 -3.09 5.86 -0.30
N LEU A 56 -2.50 4.80 0.25
CA LEU A 56 -2.03 4.76 1.63
C LEU A 56 -0.78 3.88 1.71
N THR A 57 0.31 4.46 2.19
CA THR A 57 1.51 3.72 2.61
C THR A 57 1.72 3.98 4.09
N LEU A 58 2.01 2.93 4.86
CA LEU A 58 2.22 3.01 6.31
C LEU A 58 3.65 2.58 6.66
N LEU A 59 4.28 3.33 7.56
CA LEU A 59 5.49 2.89 8.27
C LEU A 59 5.08 2.41 9.65
N VAL A 60 5.36 1.15 9.95
CA VAL A 60 4.97 0.47 11.18
C VAL A 60 6.23 -0.02 11.91
N ASN A 61 6.34 0.25 13.21
CA ASN A 61 7.49 -0.16 14.02
C ASN A 61 7.39 -1.64 14.46
N ALA A 62 8.43 -2.14 15.13
CA ALA A 62 8.51 -3.54 15.57
C ALA A 62 7.42 -3.93 16.59
N ASP A 63 6.91 -2.97 17.35
CA ASP A 63 5.82 -3.16 18.32
C ASP A 63 4.43 -3.11 17.66
N GLY A 64 4.37 -2.87 16.35
CA GLY A 64 3.13 -2.83 15.58
C GLY A 64 2.41 -1.47 15.59
N PHE A 65 3.05 -0.40 16.07
CA PHE A 65 2.48 0.94 16.02
C PHE A 65 2.75 1.61 14.68
N ILE A 66 1.76 2.35 14.18
CA ILE A 66 1.90 3.18 12.98
C ILE A 66 2.65 4.45 13.36
N GLU A 67 3.85 4.60 12.81
CA GLU A 67 4.71 5.77 13.01
C GLU A 67 4.40 6.89 12.02
N ARG A 68 4.10 6.53 10.76
CA ARG A 68 3.80 7.47 9.67
C ARG A 68 2.74 6.92 8.72
N ALA A 69 1.98 7.81 8.10
CA ALA A 69 1.01 7.50 7.06
C ALA A 69 1.15 8.47 5.88
N TYR A 70 1.49 7.95 4.70
CA TYR A 70 1.64 8.71 3.47
C TYR A 70 0.41 8.50 2.58
N ARG A 71 -0.26 9.58 2.17
CA ARG A 71 -1.54 9.54 1.44
C ARG A 71 -1.44 10.00 -0.02
N SER A 72 -0.25 9.93 -0.61
CA SER A 72 0.02 10.26 -2.01
C SER A 72 0.17 8.97 -2.84
N LYS A 73 -0.14 9.04 -4.14
CA LYS A 73 0.16 7.96 -5.09
C LYS A 73 1.66 7.80 -5.35
N SER A 74 2.41 8.86 -5.09
CA SER A 74 3.87 8.93 -5.22
C SER A 74 4.38 9.68 -3.99
N PRO A 75 4.49 9.02 -2.83
CA PRO A 75 5.10 9.63 -1.65
C PRO A 75 6.59 9.89 -1.92
N ASP A 76 7.13 10.89 -1.25
CA ASP A 76 8.54 11.27 -1.38
C ASP A 76 9.46 10.21 -0.73
N GLU A 77 10.35 9.63 -1.53
CA GLU A 77 11.20 8.52 -1.12
C GLU A 77 12.24 8.94 -0.07
N GLU A 78 12.82 10.14 -0.19
CA GLU A 78 13.78 10.66 0.78
C GLU A 78 13.14 10.86 2.15
N THR A 79 11.89 11.34 2.18
CA THR A 79 11.09 11.46 3.40
C THR A 79 10.85 10.09 4.04
N ILE A 80 10.46 9.08 3.26
CA ILE A 80 10.24 7.71 3.78
C ILE A 80 11.55 7.15 4.38
N LEU A 81 12.68 7.32 3.70
CA LEU A 81 13.98 6.85 4.18
C LEU A 81 14.41 7.57 5.47
N SER A 82 14.17 8.88 5.56
CA SER A 82 14.46 9.67 6.76
C SER A 82 13.62 9.24 7.96
N ASP A 83 12.31 9.05 7.76
CA ASP A 83 11.41 8.56 8.79
C ASP A 83 11.78 7.14 9.24
N LEU A 84 12.12 6.25 8.30
CA LEU A 84 12.56 4.89 8.61
C LEU A 84 13.82 4.88 9.48
N ASN A 85 14.81 5.70 9.18
CA ASN A 85 16.02 5.82 10.01
C ASN A 85 15.65 6.29 11.43
N THR A 86 14.77 7.29 11.54
CA THR A 86 14.30 7.80 12.84
C THR A 86 13.64 6.71 13.68
N VAL A 87 12.80 5.86 13.08
CA VAL A 87 12.08 4.78 13.77
C VAL A 87 13.00 3.61 14.13
N ARG A 88 14.02 3.33 13.31
CA ARG A 88 14.96 2.23 13.60
C ARG A 88 15.89 2.56 14.78
N ASP A 89 16.18 3.84 14.98
CA ASP A 89 17.15 4.29 15.98
C ASP A 89 16.50 4.54 17.37
N THR A 90 15.20 4.25 17.52
CA THR A 90 14.45 4.25 18.80
C THR A 90 14.30 2.86 19.38
#